data_AF-A0A2N3V4Z0-F1
#
_entry.id   AF-A0A2N3V4Z0-F1
#
_cell.length_a   1.000
_cell.length_b   1.000
_cell.length_c   1.000
_cell.angle_alpha   90.00
_cell.angle_beta   90.00
_cell.angle_gamma   90.00
#
_symmetry.space_group_name_H-M   'P 1'
#
loop_
_entity.id
_entity.type
_entity.pdbx_description
1 polymer ?
#
loop_
_entity_poly.entity_id
_entity_poly.type
_entity_poly.pdbx_seq_one_letter_code
_entity_poly.pdbx_strand_id
1 'polypeptide(L)'
;MKDTRTHDEDGIIKPGAKLSGNDYVVVRLRDSDDPPGRILLVRNPSRCHHGYTICTECADSWELDHHVDYELTGGGRRLREDLDTQRAALASNDSAEDDPGEPGTETVDSSLAHP
;
A
#
# COMPACT_ATOMS: atom_id res chain seq x y z
N MET A 1 -6.61 13.30 -21.63
CA MET A 1 -5.30 13.92 -21.88
C MET A 1 -4.46 13.81 -20.61
N LYS A 2 -3.19 13.39 -20.72
CA LYS A 2 -2.25 13.39 -19.58
C LYS A 2 -1.87 14.86 -19.30
N ASP A 3 -2.08 15.35 -18.09
CA ASP A 3 -1.59 16.67 -17.70
C ASP A 3 -0.07 16.58 -17.51
N THR A 4 0.71 16.70 -18.59
CA THR A 4 2.19 16.63 -18.57
C THR A 4 2.80 18.01 -18.29
N ARG A 5 2.04 18.93 -17.68
CA ARG A 5 2.52 20.29 -17.45
C ARG A 5 3.68 20.32 -16.46
N THR A 6 3.60 19.50 -15.42
CA THR A 6 4.55 19.49 -14.30
C THR A 6 5.54 18.33 -14.33
N HIS A 7 5.30 17.33 -15.17
CA HIS A 7 6.12 16.12 -15.28
C HIS A 7 6.16 15.62 -16.71
N ASP A 8 7.15 14.80 -17.04
CA ASP A 8 7.22 14.11 -18.33
C ASP A 8 6.35 12.85 -18.38
N GLU A 9 6.48 12.08 -19.45
CA GLU A 9 5.67 10.88 -19.68
C GLU A 9 5.97 9.77 -18.67
N ASP A 10 7.17 9.78 -18.10
CA ASP A 10 7.65 8.84 -17.10
C ASP A 10 7.27 9.25 -15.67
N GLY A 11 6.71 10.46 -15.50
CA GLY A 11 6.31 10.99 -14.20
C GLY A 11 7.43 11.74 -13.47
N ILE A 12 8.57 11.97 -14.13
CA ILE A 12 9.64 12.81 -13.58
C ILE A 12 9.18 14.25 -13.57
N ILE A 13 9.26 14.87 -12.40
CA ILE A 13 8.90 16.28 -12.22
C ILE A 13 9.90 17.15 -12.99
N LYS A 14 9.38 18.01 -13.86
CA LYS A 14 10.19 18.94 -14.64
C LYS A 14 10.86 19.97 -13.72
N PRO A 15 12.13 20.35 -13.95
CA PRO A 15 12.78 21.38 -13.16
C PRO A 15 11.96 22.68 -13.11
N GLY A 16 11.77 23.23 -11.91
CA GLY A 16 10.99 24.47 -11.70
C GLY A 16 9.47 24.32 -11.81
N ALA A 17 8.95 23.10 -11.99
CA ALA A 17 7.51 22.87 -12.00
C ALA A 17 6.88 23.22 -10.63
N LYS A 18 5.80 24.00 -10.66
CA LYS A 18 4.96 24.24 -9.47
C LYS A 18 3.99 23.08 -9.31
N LEU A 19 4.24 22.23 -8.32
CA LEU A 19 3.36 21.14 -7.94
C LEU A 19 2.29 21.63 -6.95
N SER A 20 1.09 21.05 -7.06
CA SER A 20 0.12 21.10 -5.98
C SER A 20 0.61 20.18 -4.86
N GLY A 21 0.58 20.64 -3.61
CA GLY A 21 0.88 19.80 -2.43
C GLY A 21 -0.02 18.57 -2.30
N ASN A 22 -1.06 18.44 -3.12
CA ASN A 22 -1.99 17.31 -3.13
C ASN A 22 -1.57 16.17 -4.06
N ASP A 23 -0.56 16.34 -4.91
CA ASP A 23 -0.26 15.41 -6.01
C ASP A 23 1.01 14.60 -5.79
N TYR A 24 1.76 14.85 -4.72
CA TYR A 24 3.05 14.25 -4.47
C TYR A 24 3.26 13.85 -3.02
N VAL A 25 4.28 13.06 -2.77
CA VAL A 25 4.85 12.75 -1.46
C VAL A 25 6.36 12.97 -1.50
N VAL A 26 6.96 13.18 -0.32
CA VAL A 26 8.40 13.31 -0.15
C VAL A 26 8.94 11.99 0.40
N VAL A 27 10.03 11.49 -0.15
CA VAL A 27 10.74 10.30 0.33
C VAL A 27 12.20 10.64 0.62
N ARG A 28 12.76 10.08 1.69
CA ARG A 28 14.17 10.29 2.10
C ARG A 28 14.83 8.93 2.28
N LEU A 29 16.12 8.81 1.97
CA LEU A 29 16.86 7.57 2.29
C LEU A 29 16.87 7.36 3.81
N ARG A 30 16.65 6.12 4.27
CA ARG A 30 16.62 5.80 5.70
C ARG A 30 17.95 6.01 6.40
N ASP A 31 19.03 5.57 5.78
CA ASP A 31 20.38 5.52 6.38
C ASP A 31 21.25 6.74 6.05
N SER A 32 20.63 7.90 5.77
CA SER A 32 21.37 9.09 5.39
C SER A 32 21.02 10.26 6.29
N ASP A 33 22.04 10.83 6.94
CA ASP A 33 21.92 11.96 7.87
C ASP A 33 21.35 13.22 7.21
N ASP A 34 21.55 13.43 5.90
CA ASP A 34 21.11 14.67 5.23
C ASP A 34 21.00 14.57 3.68
N PRO A 35 20.17 13.67 3.11
CA PRO A 35 19.87 13.74 1.68
C PRO A 35 18.69 14.68 1.44
N PRO A 36 18.69 15.48 0.35
CA PRO A 36 17.49 16.18 -0.07
C PRO A 36 16.40 15.15 -0.37
N GLY A 37 15.25 15.27 0.28
CA GLY A 37 14.11 14.39 0.02
C GLY A 37 13.72 14.41 -1.46
N ARG A 38 13.54 13.22 -2.04
CA ARG A 38 13.03 13.07 -3.40
C ARG A 38 11.52 13.26 -3.40
N ILE A 39 11.01 14.03 -4.36
CA ILE A 39 9.58 14.21 -4.56
C ILE A 39 9.09 13.17 -5.57
N LEU A 40 8.05 12.41 -5.22
CA LEU A 40 7.41 11.43 -6.10
C LEU A 40 5.93 11.79 -6.29
N LEU A 41 5.44 11.74 -7.53
CA LEU A 41 4.02 11.92 -7.80
C LEU A 41 3.22 10.71 -7.30
N VAL A 42 2.09 10.98 -6.66
CA VAL A 42 1.15 9.94 -6.23
C VAL A 42 0.24 9.59 -7.40
N ARG A 43 0.18 8.30 -7.74
CA ARG A 43 -0.59 7.77 -8.88
C ARG A 43 -1.40 6.55 -8.48
N ASN A 44 -2.51 6.34 -9.18
CA ASN A 44 -3.21 5.06 -9.16
C ASN A 44 -2.27 3.95 -9.67
N PRO A 45 -2.37 2.70 -9.17
CA PRO A 45 -1.53 1.60 -9.60
C PRO A 45 -1.48 1.40 -11.13
N SER A 46 -2.64 1.48 -11.80
CA SER A 46 -2.76 1.37 -13.26
C SER A 46 -2.05 2.48 -14.06
N ARG A 47 -1.61 3.54 -13.39
CA ARG A 47 -0.89 4.68 -13.98
C ARG A 47 0.45 4.95 -13.28
N CYS A 48 0.89 4.05 -12.42
CA CYS A 48 2.16 4.17 -11.72
C CYS A 48 3.30 3.79 -12.66
N HIS A 49 4.31 4.65 -12.75
CA HIS A 49 5.60 4.28 -13.30
C HIS A 49 6.53 3.90 -12.14
N HIS A 50 6.62 2.60 -11.89
CA HIS A 50 7.39 2.02 -10.79
C HIS A 50 8.83 2.55 -10.79
N GLY A 51 9.30 3.04 -9.63
CA GLY A 51 10.62 3.65 -9.45
C GLY A 51 10.71 5.17 -9.75
N TYR A 52 9.69 5.74 -10.41
CA TYR A 52 9.63 7.16 -10.77
C TYR A 52 8.44 7.90 -10.15
N THR A 53 7.33 7.20 -9.97
CA THR A 53 6.14 7.65 -9.21
C THR A 53 5.86 6.65 -8.09
N ILE A 54 4.88 6.96 -7.24
CA ILE A 54 4.47 6.08 -6.15
C ILE A 54 2.96 5.85 -6.18
N CYS A 55 2.56 4.59 -5.96
CA CYS A 55 1.19 4.17 -5.73
C CYS A 55 1.13 3.34 -4.44
N THR A 56 -0.06 2.90 -4.08
CA THR A 56 -0.30 2.06 -2.90
C THR A 56 0.47 0.74 -2.94
N GLU A 57 0.57 0.08 -4.10
CA GLU A 57 1.36 -1.16 -4.25
C GLU A 57 2.87 -0.93 -4.12
N CYS A 58 3.36 0.26 -4.50
CA CYS A 58 4.78 0.60 -4.42
C CYS A 58 5.22 1.06 -3.03
N ALA A 59 4.29 1.61 -2.23
CA ALA A 59 4.66 2.34 -1.02
C ALA A 59 5.41 1.46 -0.01
N ASP A 60 4.95 0.23 0.20
CA ASP A 60 5.62 -0.73 1.08
C ASP A 60 7.04 -1.07 0.60
N SER A 61 7.24 -1.19 -0.71
CA SER A 61 8.57 -1.44 -1.29
C SER A 61 9.49 -0.23 -1.13
N TRP A 62 8.98 0.98 -1.35
CA TRP A 62 9.73 2.21 -1.10
C TRP A 62 10.13 2.34 0.37
N GLU A 63 9.24 1.96 1.27
CA GLU A 63 9.51 1.95 2.71
C GLU A 63 10.62 0.98 3.10
N LEU A 64 11.13 0.08 2.25
CA LEU A 64 12.29 -0.75 2.63
C LEU A 64 13.56 0.10 2.79
N ASP A 65 13.86 0.91 1.77
CA ASP A 65 15.10 1.71 1.70
C ASP A 65 14.88 3.20 2.05
N HIS A 66 13.62 3.64 2.06
CA HIS A 66 13.25 5.04 2.24
C HIS A 66 12.27 5.26 3.40
N HIS A 67 12.33 6.44 3.99
CA HIS A 67 11.27 7.01 4.79
C HIS A 67 10.32 7.75 3.87
N VAL A 68 9.04 7.36 3.86
CA VAL A 68 8.00 8.05 3.10
C VAL A 68 7.27 9.01 4.04
N ASP A 69 7.37 10.32 3.77
CA ASP A 69 6.83 11.38 4.62
C ASP A 69 5.37 11.71 4.24
N TYR A 70 4.44 10.83 4.62
CA TYR A 70 3.02 10.96 4.28
C TYR A 70 2.38 12.27 4.78
N GLU A 71 2.77 12.74 5.96
CA GLU A 71 2.12 13.90 6.58
C GLU A 71 2.49 15.25 5.97
N LEU A 72 3.62 15.33 5.26
CA LEU A 72 4.14 16.61 4.71
C LEU A 72 3.27 17.19 3.59
N THR A 73 2.43 16.37 2.96
CA THR A 73 1.74 16.72 1.72
C THR A 73 0.32 16.18 1.75
N GLY A 74 -0.60 16.84 1.03
CA GLY A 74 -1.95 16.31 0.84
C GLY A 74 -1.95 15.01 0.03
N GLY A 75 -1.00 14.85 -0.90
CA GLY A 75 -0.83 13.61 -1.67
C GLY A 75 -0.35 12.46 -0.79
N GLY A 76 0.62 12.72 0.09
CA GLY A 76 1.09 11.75 1.08
C GLY A 76 -0.03 11.30 2.02
N ARG A 77 -0.82 12.22 2.59
CA ARG A 77 -1.91 11.84 3.51
C ARG A 77 -2.96 10.96 2.83
N ARG A 78 -3.36 11.29 1.59
CA ARG A 78 -4.27 10.43 0.81
C ARG A 78 -3.68 9.05 0.54
N LEU A 79 -2.40 8.99 0.18
CA LEU A 79 -1.71 7.71 -0.03
C LEU A 79 -1.73 6.87 1.25
N ARG A 80 -1.53 7.48 2.43
CA ARG A 80 -1.63 6.77 3.72
C ARG A 80 -3.04 6.24 3.95
N GLU A 81 -4.07 7.06 3.76
CA GLU A 81 -5.48 6.66 3.89
C GLU A 81 -5.83 5.47 2.97
N ASP A 82 -5.37 5.50 1.72
CA ASP A 82 -5.60 4.43 0.76
C ASP A 82 -4.88 3.12 1.16
N LEU A 83 -3.67 3.22 1.72
CA LEU A 83 -2.93 2.06 2.24
C LEU A 83 -3.63 1.44 3.44
N ASP A 84 -4.07 2.27 4.40
CA ASP A 84 -4.76 1.80 5.59
C ASP A 84 -6.08 1.11 5.22
N THR A 85 -6.80 1.66 4.24
CA THR A 85 -8.03 1.06 3.69
C THR A 85 -7.75 -0.31 3.05
N GLN A 86 -6.70 -0.45 2.24
CA GLN A 86 -6.33 -1.72 1.62
C GLN A 86 -5.91 -2.78 2.65
N ARG A 87 -5.11 -2.38 3.65
CA ARG A 87 -4.69 -3.29 4.73
C ARG A 87 -5.89 -3.77 5.55
N ALA A 88 -6.83 -2.87 5.87
CA ALA A 88 -8.07 -3.25 6.56
C ALA A 88 -8.92 -4.22 5.72
N ALA A 89 -9.01 -4.00 4.41
CA ALA A 89 -9.74 -4.90 3.51
C ALA A 89 -9.12 -6.31 3.44
N LEU A 90 -7.79 -6.40 3.37
CA LEU A 90 -7.07 -7.69 3.38
C LEU A 90 -7.27 -8.44 4.70
N ALA A 91 -7.14 -7.75 5.84
CA ALA A 91 -7.36 -8.36 7.16
C ALA A 91 -8.80 -8.89 7.35
N SER A 92 -9.78 -8.20 6.75
CA SER A 92 -11.19 -8.62 6.81
C SER A 92 -11.47 -9.88 5.98
N ASN A 93 -10.75 -10.08 4.87
CA ASN A 93 -10.88 -11.27 4.03
C ASN A 93 -10.19 -12.50 4.64
N ASP A 94 -9.10 -12.31 5.38
CA ASP A 94 -8.39 -13.38 6.10
C ASP A 94 -9.23 -13.95 7.26
N SER A 95 -10.11 -13.14 7.84
CA SER A 95 -11.01 -13.54 8.94
C SER A 95 -12.26 -14.31 8.50
N ALA A 96 -12.46 -14.52 7.20
CA ALA A 96 -13.68 -15.14 6.64
C ALA A 96 -13.56 -16.65 6.38
N GLU A 97 -12.45 -17.29 6.77
CA GLU A 97 -12.25 -18.74 6.66
C GLU A 97 -12.25 -19.44 8.04
N ASP A 98 -13.33 -19.30 8.82
CA ASP A 98 -13.66 -20.25 9.90
C ASP A 98 -15.02 -20.86 9.61
N ASP A 99 -14.97 -22.10 9.11
CA ASP A 99 -16.10 -22.96 8.76
C ASP A 99 -16.96 -23.25 10.02
N PRO A 100 -18.29 -23.04 9.97
CA PRO A 100 -19.14 -23.21 11.12
C PRO A 100 -19.40 -24.69 11.40
N GLY A 101 -18.70 -25.21 12.41
CA GLY A 101 -19.04 -26.33 13.30
C GLY A 101 -20.07 -27.37 12.86
N GLU A 102 -19.61 -28.62 12.73
CA GLU A 102 -20.47 -29.78 12.97
C GLU A 102 -20.47 -30.11 14.48
N PRO A 103 -21.65 -30.17 15.13
CA PRO A 103 -21.76 -30.48 16.56
C PRO A 103 -21.56 -31.98 16.81
N GLY A 104 -20.85 -32.32 17.89
CA GLY A 104 -20.66 -33.70 18.31
C GLY A 104 -21.97 -34.40 18.67
N THR A 105 -22.05 -35.70 18.36
CA THR A 105 -22.96 -36.63 19.05
C THR A 105 -22.17 -37.87 19.50
N GLU A 106 -22.01 -37.91 20.82
CA GLU A 106 -21.93 -39.05 21.74
C GLU A 106 -21.78 -40.50 21.24
N THR A 107 -20.85 -41.17 21.93
CA THR A 107 -20.67 -42.61 22.17
C THR A 107 -21.90 -43.52 22.08
N VAL A 108 -21.76 -44.64 21.36
CA VAL A 108 -22.35 -45.94 21.74
C VAL A 108 -21.27 -47.02 21.70
N ASP A 109 -20.98 -47.54 22.90
CA ASP A 109 -20.31 -48.82 23.14
C ASP A 109 -21.19 -49.94 22.56
N SER A 110 -20.59 -50.86 21.82
CA SER A 110 -21.25 -52.13 21.50
C SER A 110 -20.20 -53.23 21.46
N SER A 111 -19.91 -53.72 22.66
CA SER A 111 -19.51 -55.11 22.88
C SER A 111 -20.47 -56.05 22.14
N LEU A 112 -19.99 -56.87 21.21
CA LEU A 112 -20.73 -58.06 20.78
C LEU A 112 -19.78 -59.17 20.29
N ALA A 113 -19.88 -60.29 20.99
CA ALA A 113 -19.14 -61.53 20.83
C ALA A 113 -19.57 -62.33 19.58
N HIS A 114 -18.62 -63.09 19.02
CA HIS A 114 -18.66 -64.45 18.42
C HIS A 114 -19.82 -64.87 17.49
N PRO A 115 -19.53 -65.69 16.45
CA PRO A 115 -19.19 -67.12 16.62
C PRO A 115 -17.74 -67.47 16.26
#